data_AF-A0A2R3MZN0-F1
#
_entry.id   AF-A0A2R3MZN0-F1
#
_cell.length_a   1.000
_cell.length_b   1.000
_cell.length_c   1.000
_cell.angle_alpha   90.00
_cell.angle_beta   90.00
_cell.angle_gamma   90.00
#
_symmetry.space_group_name_H-M   'P 1'
#
loop_
_entity.id
_entity.type
_entity.pdbx_description
1 polymer ?
#
loop_
_entity_poly.entity_id
_entity_poly.type
_entity_poly.pdbx_seq_one_letter_code
_entity_poly.pdbx_strand_id
1 'polypeptide(L)'
;MKIPKIVESTNYIDDNLISWATTYKPCKRKITWFRYAVIAACLCLIVLGTIKLFIAPQSKADLTEYCMSAEVMDILGNGQYKVKVTQEDENFAKGTIVILNPDFNYATGNSPKSHLKTGDSITITYSAFRKAEDIYEITPRQIEVCPPGSR
;
A
#
# COMPACT_ATOMS: atom_id res chain seq x y z
N MET A 1 2.55 -68.47 62.19
CA MET A 1 3.17 -69.16 61.03
C MET A 1 4.42 -68.41 60.64
N LYS A 2 5.61 -69.04 60.72
CA LYS A 2 6.88 -68.41 60.33
C LYS A 2 7.05 -68.54 58.82
N ILE A 3 7.12 -67.40 58.13
CA ILE A 3 7.34 -67.33 56.70
C ILE A 3 8.82 -67.68 56.45
N PRO A 4 9.13 -68.67 55.59
CA PRO A 4 10.52 -69.00 55.27
C PRO A 4 11.18 -67.86 54.47
N LYS A 5 12.40 -67.48 54.87
CA LYS A 5 13.23 -66.37 54.33
C LYS A 5 13.56 -66.43 52.82
N ILE A 6 13.02 -67.38 52.08
CA ILE A 6 13.29 -67.55 50.65
C ILE A 6 12.33 -66.67 49.81
N VAL A 7 11.17 -66.31 50.36
CA VAL A 7 10.15 -65.49 49.66
C VAL A 7 10.56 -64.02 49.53
N GLU A 8 11.51 -63.54 50.33
CA GLU A 8 11.98 -62.15 50.32
C GLU A 8 12.91 -61.83 49.13
N SER A 9 13.34 -62.84 48.37
CA SER A 9 14.27 -62.70 47.22
C SER A 9 13.66 -62.99 45.86
N THR A 10 12.45 -63.52 45.82
CA THR A 10 11.63 -63.60 44.61
C THR A 10 10.77 -62.35 44.56
N ASN A 11 10.74 -61.62 43.44
CA ASN A 11 9.87 -60.47 43.16
C ASN A 11 8.36 -60.81 43.28
N TYR A 12 7.92 -61.25 44.46
CA TYR A 12 6.53 -61.55 44.75
C TYR A 12 5.87 -60.23 45.11
N ILE A 13 5.28 -59.59 44.11
CA ILE A 13 4.44 -58.42 44.28
C ILE A 13 3.16 -58.91 44.96
N ASP A 14 2.82 -58.33 46.10
CA ASP A 14 1.62 -58.68 46.87
C ASP A 14 0.36 -58.58 45.99
N ASP A 15 -0.47 -59.63 45.94
CA ASP A 15 -1.70 -59.63 45.14
C ASP A 15 -2.68 -58.53 45.58
N ASN A 16 -2.58 -58.06 46.82
CA ASN A 16 -3.34 -56.92 47.31
C ASN A 16 -2.85 -55.58 46.71
N LEU A 17 -1.56 -55.49 46.33
CA LEU A 17 -0.99 -54.38 45.54
C LEU A 17 -1.35 -54.48 44.05
N ILE A 18 -1.86 -55.62 43.57
CA ILE A 18 -2.35 -55.76 42.19
C ILE A 18 -3.85 -55.43 42.14
N SER A 19 -4.61 -55.81 43.17
CA SER A 19 -6.06 -55.56 43.24
C SER A 19 -6.42 -54.07 43.27
N TRP A 20 -5.67 -53.22 43.98
CA TRP A 20 -5.89 -51.76 43.94
C TRP A 20 -5.50 -51.12 42.60
N ALA A 21 -4.54 -51.71 41.87
CA ALA A 21 -4.06 -51.20 40.60
C ALA A 21 -5.03 -51.46 39.43
N THR A 22 -5.94 -52.44 39.56
CA THR A 22 -6.88 -52.81 38.49
C THR A 22 -8.06 -51.87 38.28
N THR A 23 -8.27 -50.85 39.13
CA THR A 23 -9.40 -49.92 38.95
C THR A 23 -8.96 -48.57 38.35
N TYR A 24 -8.32 -48.59 37.18
CA TYR A 24 -8.16 -47.36 36.41
C TYR A 24 -9.47 -47.02 35.69
N LYS A 25 -10.23 -46.06 36.22
CA LYS A 25 -11.38 -45.45 35.52
C LYS A 25 -10.84 -44.38 34.55
N PRO A 26 -10.94 -44.53 33.22
CA PRO A 26 -10.56 -43.46 32.31
C PRO A 26 -11.53 -42.29 32.48
N CYS A 27 -11.08 -41.23 33.14
CA CYS A 27 -11.83 -39.98 33.20
C CYS A 27 -11.71 -39.30 31.83
N LYS A 28 -12.74 -39.42 30.99
CA LYS A 28 -12.85 -38.69 29.72
C LYS A 28 -12.95 -37.19 30.01
N ARG A 29 -11.80 -36.53 30.18
CA ARG A 29 -11.73 -35.07 30.27
C ARG A 29 -12.25 -34.51 28.94
N LYS A 30 -13.24 -33.62 28.97
CA LYS A 30 -13.95 -33.09 27.79
C LYS A 30 -13.02 -32.20 26.94
N ILE A 31 -12.18 -32.83 26.10
CA ILE A 31 -11.26 -32.19 25.14
C ILE A 31 -12.02 -31.41 24.05
N THR A 32 -13.32 -31.65 23.89
CA THR A 32 -14.17 -30.95 22.93
C THR A 32 -14.23 -29.45 23.15
N TRP A 33 -14.29 -28.96 24.40
CA TRP A 33 -14.38 -27.52 24.68
C TRP A 33 -13.12 -26.76 24.25
N PHE A 34 -11.95 -27.36 24.43
CA PHE A 34 -10.67 -26.77 24.04
C PHE A 34 -10.56 -26.63 22.51
N ARG A 35 -11.10 -27.60 21.76
CA ARG A 35 -11.12 -27.55 20.29
C ARG A 35 -11.94 -26.37 19.76
N TYR A 36 -13.10 -26.10 20.36
CA TYR A 36 -13.93 -24.96 19.98
C TYR A 36 -13.28 -23.62 20.34
N ALA A 37 -12.56 -23.53 21.46
CA ALA A 37 -11.84 -22.33 21.84
C ALA A 37 -10.71 -21.97 20.84
N VAL A 38 -9.97 -22.97 20.36
CA VAL A 38 -8.92 -22.77 19.33
C VAL A 38 -9.52 -22.30 18.00
N ILE A 39 -10.62 -22.93 17.56
CA ILE A 39 -11.29 -22.54 16.30
C ILE A 39 -11.83 -21.11 16.38
N ALA A 40 -12.44 -20.74 17.51
CA ALA A 40 -12.97 -19.39 17.71
C ALA A 40 -11.84 -18.33 17.69
N ALA A 41 -10.70 -18.60 18.32
CA ALA A 41 -9.55 -17.70 18.29
C ALA A 41 -8.98 -17.51 16.88
N CYS A 42 -8.90 -18.58 16.08
CA CYS A 42 -8.44 -18.50 14.69
C CYS A 42 -9.40 -17.68 13.81
N LEU A 43 -10.71 -17.83 13.99
CA LEU A 43 -11.70 -17.02 13.26
C LEU A 43 -11.59 -15.54 13.62
N CYS A 44 -11.36 -15.20 14.89
CA CYS A 44 -11.17 -13.81 15.31
C CYS A 44 -9.94 -13.15 14.67
N LEU A 45 -8.83 -13.88 14.50
CA LEU A 45 -7.63 -13.34 13.83
C LEU A 45 -7.87 -13.07 12.33
N ILE A 46 -8.62 -13.94 11.65
CA ILE A 46 -8.96 -13.75 10.24
C ILE A 46 -9.86 -12.53 10.07
N VAL A 47 -10.89 -12.37 10.92
CA VAL A 47 -11.82 -11.24 10.86
C VAL A 47 -11.12 -9.91 11.18
N LEU A 48 -10.29 -9.86 12.22
CA LEU A 48 -9.55 -8.62 12.55
C LEU A 48 -8.49 -8.29 11.50
N GLY A 49 -7.84 -9.30 10.90
CA GLY A 49 -6.87 -9.13 9.82
C GLY A 49 -7.48 -8.58 8.54
N THR A 50 -8.66 -9.07 8.13
CA THR A 50 -9.34 -8.58 6.92
C THR A 50 -9.91 -7.17 7.09
N ILE A 51 -10.39 -6.82 8.29
CA ILE A 51 -10.85 -5.45 8.59
C ILE A 51 -9.69 -4.46 8.55
N LYS A 52 -8.51 -4.84 9.08
CA LYS A 52 -7.30 -4.00 9.01
C LYS A 52 -6.80 -3.81 7.57
N LEU A 53 -6.99 -4.78 6.69
CA LEU A 53 -6.64 -4.68 5.26
C LEU A 53 -7.64 -3.82 4.46
N PHE A 54 -8.91 -3.80 4.85
CA PHE A 54 -9.95 -2.99 4.21
C PHE A 54 -9.95 -1.52 4.66
N ILE A 55 -9.51 -1.25 5.89
CA ILE A 55 -9.38 0.11 6.44
C ILE A 55 -7.96 0.66 6.29
N ALA A 56 -6.98 -0.19 5.92
CA ALA A 56 -5.73 0.32 5.39
C ALA A 56 -6.12 1.25 4.24
N PRO A 57 -5.83 2.56 4.32
CA PRO A 57 -5.98 3.40 3.15
C PRO A 57 -5.18 2.66 2.08
N GLN A 58 -5.82 2.30 0.98
CA GLN A 58 -5.06 2.04 -0.23
C GLN A 58 -4.15 3.24 -0.32
N SER A 59 -2.87 3.04 -0.04
CA SER A 59 -1.88 4.05 -0.29
C SER A 59 -2.09 4.30 -1.77
N LYS A 60 -2.78 5.39 -2.10
CA LYS A 60 -2.67 6.03 -3.38
C LYS A 60 -1.17 5.97 -3.60
N ALA A 61 -0.74 5.19 -4.59
CA ALA A 61 0.64 5.18 -4.99
C ALA A 61 1.04 6.65 -4.97
N ASP A 62 2.03 6.97 -4.14
CA ASP A 62 2.52 8.32 -3.90
C ASP A 62 3.13 8.79 -5.22
N LEU A 63 2.25 9.08 -6.16
CA LEU A 63 2.52 9.81 -7.36
C LEU A 63 2.60 11.22 -6.81
N THR A 64 3.81 11.60 -6.42
CA THR A 64 4.11 12.97 -6.06
C THR A 64 3.73 13.81 -7.28
N GLU A 65 2.55 14.41 -7.21
CA GLU A 65 1.99 15.25 -8.25
C GLU A 65 2.41 16.68 -7.92
N TYR A 66 3.18 17.24 -8.82
CA TYR A 66 3.64 18.61 -8.76
C TYR A 66 2.76 19.49 -9.63
N CYS A 67 2.64 20.75 -9.26
CA CYS A 67 1.81 21.72 -9.95
C CYS A 67 2.62 22.98 -10.21
N MET A 68 2.74 23.39 -11.47
CA MET A 68 3.45 24.62 -11.83
C MET A 68 2.57 25.54 -12.67
N SER A 69 2.68 26.85 -12.42
CA SER A 69 2.10 27.88 -13.29
C SER A 69 3.13 28.36 -14.30
N ALA A 70 2.73 28.42 -15.56
CA ALA A 70 3.59 28.84 -16.67
C ALA A 70 2.83 29.68 -17.69
N GLU A 71 3.57 30.38 -18.52
CA GLU A 71 3.07 31.14 -19.67
C GLU A 71 3.60 30.50 -20.95
N VAL A 72 2.73 30.32 -21.94
CA VAL A 72 3.12 29.75 -23.23
C VAL A 72 3.90 30.78 -24.03
N MET A 73 5.19 30.50 -24.25
CA MET A 73 6.10 31.38 -25.00
C MET A 73 6.06 31.09 -26.49
N ASP A 74 6.03 29.80 -26.87
CA ASP A 74 6.10 29.38 -28.25
C ASP A 74 5.47 27.99 -28.46
N ILE A 75 4.98 27.74 -29.67
CA ILE A 75 4.39 26.47 -30.09
C ILE A 75 5.37 25.82 -31.06
N LEU A 76 6.00 24.73 -30.62
CA LEU A 76 6.97 24.01 -31.42
C LEU A 76 6.23 23.10 -32.41
N GLY A 77 6.77 23.00 -33.63
CA GLY A 77 6.20 22.20 -34.71
C GLY A 77 6.35 20.70 -34.46
N ASN A 78 5.63 20.16 -33.47
CA ASN A 78 5.39 18.75 -33.14
C ASN A 78 4.33 18.57 -32.03
N GLY A 79 3.55 19.62 -31.70
CA GLY A 79 2.61 19.59 -30.57
C GLY A 79 3.26 19.81 -29.20
N GLN A 80 4.55 20.17 -29.19
CA GLN A 80 5.29 20.57 -28.00
C GLN A 80 5.11 22.07 -27.75
N TYR A 81 5.14 22.47 -26.48
CA TYR A 81 4.99 23.88 -26.10
C TYR A 81 6.21 24.33 -25.31
N LYS A 82 6.79 25.46 -25.71
CA LYS A 82 7.81 26.12 -24.90
C LYS A 82 7.11 27.04 -23.94
N VAL A 83 7.30 26.82 -22.64
CA VAL A 83 6.62 27.56 -21.59
C VAL A 83 7.63 28.15 -20.63
N LYS A 84 7.28 29.29 -20.04
CA LYS A 84 8.08 29.98 -19.04
C LYS A 84 7.36 29.92 -17.70
N VAL A 85 8.05 29.44 -16.68
CA VAL A 85 7.51 29.32 -15.32
C VAL A 85 7.21 30.73 -14.77
N THR A 86 5.96 30.98 -14.37
CA THR A 86 5.49 32.29 -13.88
C THR A 86 5.55 32.40 -12.36
N GLN A 87 5.40 31.28 -11.66
CA GLN A 87 5.54 31.15 -10.21
C GLN A 87 6.54 30.05 -9.88
N GLU A 88 7.39 30.28 -8.88
CA GLU A 88 8.34 29.28 -8.41
C GLU A 88 7.61 28.09 -7.79
N ASP A 89 8.08 26.90 -8.13
CA ASP A 89 7.64 25.60 -7.61
C ASP A 89 8.86 24.87 -7.03
N GLU A 90 8.63 23.78 -6.30
CA GLU A 90 9.65 22.93 -5.66
C GLU A 90 10.75 22.49 -6.63
N ASN A 91 10.41 22.27 -7.92
CA ASN A 91 11.36 21.80 -8.93
C ASN A 91 11.86 22.91 -9.88
N PHE A 92 11.18 24.06 -9.96
CA PHE A 92 11.45 25.07 -10.99
C PHE A 92 11.39 26.49 -10.44
N ALA A 93 12.50 27.22 -10.58
CA ALA A 93 12.55 28.64 -10.27
C ALA A 93 11.71 29.46 -11.26
N LYS A 94 11.16 30.58 -10.79
CA LYS A 94 10.45 31.54 -11.65
C LYS A 94 11.35 31.99 -12.81
N GLY A 95 10.79 31.96 -14.02
CA GLY A 95 11.48 32.33 -15.25
C GLY A 95 12.20 31.18 -15.95
N THR A 96 12.26 29.99 -15.35
CA THR A 96 12.78 28.78 -16.00
C THR A 96 11.99 28.46 -17.26
N ILE A 97 12.70 28.05 -18.31
CA ILE A 97 12.12 27.63 -19.58
C ILE A 97 11.97 26.11 -19.56
N VAL A 98 10.77 25.66 -19.89
CA VAL A 98 10.40 24.24 -19.89
C VAL A 98 9.74 23.92 -21.23
N ILE A 99 10.04 22.73 -21.75
CA ILE A 99 9.39 22.15 -22.91
C ILE A 99 8.34 21.18 -22.41
N LEU A 100 7.08 21.45 -22.74
CA LEU A 100 6.00 20.52 -22.53
C LEU A 100 5.91 19.59 -23.71
N ASN A 101 5.99 18.29 -23.42
CA ASN A 101 5.71 17.24 -24.36
C ASN A 101 4.40 16.55 -23.94
N PRO A 102 3.23 17.13 -24.29
CA PRO A 102 1.97 16.47 -24.06
C PRO A 102 1.89 15.26 -24.98
N ASP A 103 2.21 14.08 -24.44
CA ASP A 103 1.73 12.83 -25.01
C ASP A 103 0.21 12.88 -24.90
N PHE A 104 -0.48 13.28 -25.97
CA PHE A 104 -1.94 13.44 -26.04
C PHE A 104 -2.73 12.11 -25.87
N ASN A 105 -2.10 11.05 -25.36
CA ASN A 105 -2.61 9.70 -25.24
C ASN A 105 -3.01 9.29 -23.81
N TYR A 106 -3.60 10.21 -23.03
CA TYR A 106 -4.29 9.81 -21.79
C TYR A 106 -5.76 10.23 -21.82
N ALA A 107 -6.58 9.21 -22.12
CA ALA A 107 -8.02 9.21 -22.00
C ALA A 107 -8.43 9.12 -20.52
N THR A 108 -8.77 10.27 -19.92
CA THR A 108 -9.72 10.30 -18.81
C THR A 108 -10.50 11.61 -18.83
N GLY A 109 -11.78 11.52 -19.17
CA GLY A 109 -12.81 12.50 -18.80
C GLY A 109 -12.87 13.81 -19.58
N ASN A 110 -11.79 14.58 -19.65
CA ASN A 110 -11.80 15.94 -20.20
C ASN A 110 -10.48 16.24 -20.90
N SER A 111 -10.30 15.76 -22.12
CA SER A 111 -9.19 16.22 -22.96
C SER A 111 -9.37 17.74 -23.18
N PRO A 112 -8.42 18.61 -22.81
CA PRO A 112 -8.44 19.96 -23.34
C PRO A 112 -8.09 19.82 -24.83
N LYS A 113 -9.10 19.79 -25.68
CA LYS A 113 -8.98 20.13 -27.12
C LYS A 113 -8.67 21.63 -27.29
N SER A 114 -7.93 22.23 -26.37
CA SER A 114 -7.51 23.62 -26.49
C SER A 114 -6.13 23.60 -27.12
N HIS A 115 -6.06 24.01 -28.38
CA HIS A 115 -4.80 24.49 -28.94
C HIS A 115 -4.36 25.67 -28.07
N LEU A 116 -3.41 25.43 -27.17
CA LEU A 116 -2.80 26.50 -26.39
C LEU A 116 -2.26 27.55 -27.34
N LYS A 117 -2.45 28.82 -27.01
CA LYS A 117 -1.96 29.95 -27.77
C LYS A 117 -0.77 30.56 -27.05
N THR A 118 0.13 31.15 -27.82
CA THR A 118 1.19 31.99 -27.26
C THR A 118 0.57 33.11 -26.42
N GLY A 119 1.07 33.28 -25.20
CA GLY A 119 0.56 34.21 -24.19
C GLY A 119 -0.48 33.62 -23.23
N ASP A 120 -0.93 32.38 -23.43
CA ASP A 120 -1.83 31.73 -22.47
C ASP A 120 -1.11 31.49 -21.14
N SER A 121 -1.76 31.90 -20.04
CA SER A 121 -1.36 31.49 -18.69
C SER A 121 -1.97 30.12 -18.41
N ILE A 122 -1.13 29.16 -18.04
CA ILE A 122 -1.53 27.78 -17.81
C ILE A 122 -1.04 27.26 -16.47
N THR A 123 -1.79 26.32 -15.92
CA THR A 123 -1.38 25.51 -14.77
C THR A 123 -1.18 24.08 -15.24
N ILE A 124 -0.06 23.48 -14.86
CA ILE A 124 0.41 22.20 -15.36
C ILE A 124 0.63 21.26 -14.18
N THR A 125 -0.06 20.13 -14.20
CA THR A 125 0.16 19.04 -13.25
C THR A 125 1.09 18.01 -13.89
N TYR A 126 2.17 17.65 -13.21
CA TYR A 126 3.16 16.70 -13.68
C TYR A 126 3.64 15.79 -12.55
N SER A 127 4.23 14.65 -12.91
CA SER A 127 4.77 13.68 -11.93
C SER A 127 6.22 13.31 -12.21
N ALA A 128 6.73 13.66 -13.40
CA ALA A 128 8.09 13.42 -13.80
C ALA A 128 8.55 14.54 -14.73
N PHE A 129 9.85 14.84 -14.65
CA PHE A 129 10.54 15.75 -15.55
C PHE A 129 11.90 15.18 -15.89
N ARG A 130 12.40 15.53 -17.07
CA ARG A 130 13.74 15.18 -17.53
C ARG A 130 14.51 16.46 -17.77
N LYS A 131 15.79 16.47 -17.38
CA LYS A 131 16.71 17.53 -17.77
C LYS A 131 17.51 17.07 -18.99
N ALA A 132 17.36 17.76 -20.11
CA ALA A 132 18.17 17.58 -21.32
C ALA A 132 19.05 18.83 -21.47
N GLU A 133 20.34 18.70 -21.16
CA GLU A 133 21.30 19.82 -21.12
C GLU A 133 20.83 20.94 -20.18
N ASP A 134 20.43 22.09 -20.72
CA ASP A 134 19.93 23.26 -19.99
C ASP A 134 18.40 23.44 -20.09
N ILE A 135 17.72 22.50 -20.72
CA ILE A 135 16.27 22.55 -20.95
C ILE A 135 15.59 21.44 -20.15
N TYR A 136 14.50 21.79 -19.49
CA TYR A 136 13.66 20.82 -18.81
C TYR A 136 12.54 20.37 -19.74
N GLU A 137 12.32 19.07 -19.82
CA GLU A 137 11.23 18.44 -20.54
C GLU A 137 10.25 17.85 -19.52
N ILE A 138 8.98 18.21 -19.64
CA ILE A 138 7.91 17.72 -18.78
C ILE A 138 6.86 17.02 -19.64
N THR A 139 6.44 15.84 -19.20
CA THR A 139 5.23 15.19 -19.70
C THR A 139 4.06 15.55 -18.77
N PRO A 140 3.19 16.49 -19.17
CA PRO A 140 2.09 16.94 -18.34
C PRO A 140 1.01 15.86 -18.25
N ARG A 141 0.43 15.68 -17.06
CA ARG A 141 -0.79 14.87 -16.86
C ARG A 141 -2.05 15.65 -17.16
N GLN A 142 -2.08 16.91 -16.74
CA GLN A 142 -3.20 17.82 -16.91
C GLN A 142 -2.68 19.23 -17.19
N ILE A 143 -3.36 19.94 -18.07
CA ILE A 143 -3.08 21.34 -18.40
C ILE A 143 -4.40 22.10 -18.32
N GLU A 144 -4.43 23.16 -17.52
CA GLU A 144 -5.57 24.06 -17.39
C GLU A 144 -5.17 25.45 -17.85
N VAL A 145 -6.01 26.07 -18.68
CA VAL A 145 -5.82 27.47 -19.10
C VAL A 145 -6.46 28.38 -18.06
N CYS A 146 -5.66 29.23 -17.45
CA CYS A 146 -6.14 30.24 -16.49
C CYS A 146 -6.82 31.38 -17.27
N PRO A 147 -8.08 31.72 -16.97
CA PRO A 147 -8.75 32.82 -17.63
C PRO A 147 -8.04 34.15 -17.30
N PRO A 148 -7.97 35.10 -18.26
CA PRO A 148 -7.38 36.41 -18.01
C PRO A 148 -8.25 37.17 -17.00
N GLY A 149 -7.82 37.23 -15.73
CA GLY A 149 -8.54 38.01 -14.71
C GLY A 149 -8.35 37.60 -13.25
N SER A 150 -7.72 36.47 -12.94
CA SER A 150 -7.44 36.09 -11.54
C SER A 150 -6.05 36.60 -11.10
N ARG A 151 -5.91 37.91 -10.93
CA ARG A 151 -4.84 38.52 -10.12
C ARG A 151 -5.44 39.08 -8.84
#